data_AF-A0A6T6FAF6-F1
#
_entry.id   AF-A0A6T6FAF6-F1
#
_cell.length_a   1.000
_cell.length_b   1.000
_cell.length_c   1.000
_cell.angle_alpha   90.00
_cell.angle_beta   90.00
_cell.angle_gamma   90.00
#
_symmetry.space_group_name_H-M   'P 1'
#
loop_
_entity.id
_entity.type
_entity.pdbx_description
1 polymer ?
#
loop_
_entity_poly.entity_id
_entity_poly.type
_entity_poly.pdbx_seq_one_letter_code
_entity_poly.pdbx_strand_id
1 'polypeptide(L)'
;GIFASFSRFPCYLDHILLCCREGRTENFTPDLANIKVVSYYLQKMATALLDSLRICAERETTDQQYASSVMQMENTYYFQQSIKKRGPEMINLFQKQLTKASSICKSSTDAYLGWMIRREFKVPHGLFSNIAKIRRDVGDRDVSIHVPKATFIRILTKECNREVMKEKIGIVYSRMEKHLSEESGIVPSAWKALVKVLYEWFGRWEKLSSQIYKHVLEPSAVDVVRIAKAAGASSPDMGQRASGAYRNDGGARQSMNPKGV
;
A
#
# COMPACT_ATOMS: atom_id res chain seq x y z
N GLY A 1 8.85 -0.59 -6.94
CA GLY A 1 9.49 0.73 -7.13
C GLY A 1 8.95 1.40 -8.38
N ILE A 2 9.23 2.70 -8.54
CA ILE A 2 8.75 3.49 -9.68
C ILE A 2 9.63 3.24 -10.91
N PHE A 3 8.99 2.98 -12.05
CA PHE A 3 9.68 2.79 -13.31
C PHE A 3 10.23 4.12 -13.82
N ALA A 4 11.41 4.09 -14.44
CA ALA A 4 12.06 5.29 -14.96
C ALA A 4 11.18 6.06 -15.97
N SER A 5 10.35 5.36 -16.74
CA SER A 5 9.39 5.99 -17.65
C SER A 5 8.30 6.77 -16.91
N PHE A 6 7.87 6.28 -15.74
CA PHE A 6 6.90 6.95 -14.86
C PHE A 6 7.50 8.14 -14.13
N SER A 7 8.76 8.09 -13.70
CA SER A 7 9.43 9.22 -13.06
C SER A 7 9.85 10.31 -14.05
N ARG A 8 10.23 9.95 -15.29
CA ARG A 8 10.62 10.91 -16.33
C ARG A 8 9.45 11.63 -16.99
N PHE A 9 8.29 10.98 -17.14
CA PHE A 9 7.15 11.58 -17.83
C PHE A 9 6.69 12.91 -17.18
N PRO A 10 6.55 13.02 -15.85
CA PRO A 10 6.26 14.29 -15.20
C PRO A 10 7.32 15.37 -15.44
N CYS A 11 8.61 15.03 -15.42
CA CYS A 11 9.69 15.98 -15.72
C CYS A 11 9.62 16.50 -17.16
N TYR A 12 9.23 15.63 -18.10
CA TYR A 12 9.00 16.03 -19.48
C TYR A 12 7.83 17.03 -19.61
N LEU A 13 6.75 16.85 -18.84
CA LEU A 13 5.66 17.83 -18.78
C LEU A 13 6.14 19.18 -18.24
N ASP A 14 6.97 19.19 -17.19
CA ASP A 14 7.52 20.41 -16.62
C ASP A 14 8.39 21.16 -17.64
N HIS A 15 9.18 20.42 -18.41
CA HIS A 15 10.01 21.00 -19.46
C HIS A 15 9.15 21.65 -20.56
N ILE A 16 8.09 20.99 -21.01
CA ILE A 16 7.15 21.59 -21.97
C ILE A 16 6.51 22.86 -21.40
N LEU A 17 6.07 22.81 -20.14
CA LEU A 17 5.47 23.97 -19.49
C LEU A 17 6.45 25.15 -19.37
N LEU A 18 7.71 24.87 -19.08
CA LEU A 18 8.78 25.86 -19.04
C LEU A 18 9.00 26.50 -20.42
N CYS A 19 9.16 25.69 -21.48
CA CYS A 19 9.30 26.20 -22.85
C CYS A 19 8.08 27.03 -23.28
N CYS A 20 6.87 26.66 -22.86
CA CYS A 20 5.67 27.44 -23.15
C CYS A 20 5.57 28.77 -22.38
N ARG A 21 6.36 28.95 -21.31
CA ARG A 21 6.43 30.17 -20.50
C ARG A 21 7.56 31.10 -20.93
N GLU A 22 8.54 30.60 -21.68
CA GLU A 22 9.68 31.38 -22.13
C GLU A 22 9.22 32.61 -22.94
N GLY A 23 9.72 33.79 -22.55
CA GLY A 23 9.32 35.07 -23.15
C GLY A 23 7.92 35.57 -22.78
N ARG A 24 7.23 34.93 -21.81
CA ARG A 24 5.91 35.35 -21.30
C ARG A 24 6.00 35.86 -19.86
N THR A 25 4.93 36.48 -19.38
CA THR A 25 4.84 37.01 -18.01
C THR A 25 4.92 35.89 -16.96
N GLU A 26 5.42 36.19 -15.76
CA GLU A 26 5.62 35.18 -14.69
C GLU A 26 4.33 34.44 -14.29
N ASN A 27 3.18 35.10 -14.45
CA ASN A 27 1.86 34.54 -14.14
C ASN A 27 1.22 33.80 -15.33
N PHE A 28 1.93 33.63 -16.44
CA PHE A 28 1.40 32.93 -17.61
C PHE A 28 1.32 31.41 -17.35
N THR A 29 0.11 30.87 -17.44
CA THR A 29 -0.13 29.42 -17.41
C THR A 29 -0.45 28.93 -18.82
N PRO A 30 0.41 28.07 -19.41
CA PRO A 30 0.14 27.49 -20.72
C PRO A 30 -1.09 26.59 -20.69
N ASP A 31 -2.07 26.90 -21.53
CA ASP A 31 -3.19 26.00 -21.77
C ASP A 31 -2.81 24.94 -22.82
N LEU A 32 -2.12 23.89 -22.37
CA LEU A 32 -1.73 22.78 -23.24
C LEU A 32 -2.95 22.03 -23.80
N ALA A 33 -4.11 22.08 -23.15
CA ALA A 33 -5.31 21.39 -23.62
C ALA A 33 -5.82 21.99 -24.94
N ASN A 34 -5.67 23.30 -25.12
CA ASN A 34 -6.05 24.00 -26.34
C ASN A 34 -5.06 23.83 -27.50
N ILE A 35 -3.85 23.31 -27.27
CA ILE A 35 -2.88 23.00 -28.33
C ILE A 35 -3.11 21.57 -28.83
N LYS A 36 -4.05 21.40 -29.77
CA LYS A 36 -4.54 20.09 -30.25
C LYS A 36 -3.46 19.04 -30.51
N VAL A 37 -2.38 19.41 -31.21
CA VAL A 37 -1.31 18.47 -31.55
C VAL A 37 -0.54 18.02 -30.30
N VAL A 38 -0.19 18.97 -29.44
CA VAL A 38 0.55 18.71 -28.19
C VAL A 38 -0.29 17.89 -27.22
N SER A 39 -1.54 18.29 -26.99
CA SER A 39 -2.45 17.55 -26.09
C SER A 39 -2.67 16.11 -26.56
N TYR A 40 -2.85 15.90 -27.86
CA TYR A 40 -3.00 14.56 -28.45
C TYR A 40 -1.78 13.66 -28.17
N TYR A 41 -0.56 14.13 -28.45
CA TYR A 41 0.64 13.31 -28.24
C TYR A 41 0.93 13.07 -26.77
N LEU A 42 0.72 14.07 -25.91
CA LEU A 42 0.88 13.91 -24.46
C LEU A 42 -0.08 12.86 -23.90
N GLN A 43 -1.36 12.92 -24.27
CA GLN A 43 -2.35 11.92 -23.87
C GLN A 43 -2.01 10.53 -24.42
N LYS A 44 -1.49 10.44 -25.65
CA LYS A 44 -1.07 9.17 -26.28
C LYS A 44 0.12 8.56 -25.54
N MET A 45 1.13 9.36 -25.17
CA MET A 45 2.28 8.93 -24.36
C MET A 45 1.83 8.43 -22.99
N ALA A 46 0.98 9.17 -22.29
CA ALA A 46 0.43 8.74 -21.00
C ALA A 46 -0.37 7.44 -21.11
N THR A 47 -1.11 7.25 -22.20
CA THR A 47 -1.87 6.02 -22.46
C THR A 47 -0.93 4.83 -22.66
N ALA A 48 0.08 4.98 -23.52
CA ALA A 48 1.09 3.96 -23.77
C ALA A 48 1.89 3.61 -22.50
N LEU A 49 2.16 4.61 -21.66
CA LEU A 49 2.82 4.41 -20.37
C LEU A 49 1.99 3.50 -19.45
N LEU A 50 0.69 3.77 -19.32
CA LEU A 50 -0.22 2.93 -18.52
C LEU A 50 -0.41 1.53 -19.12
N ASP A 51 -0.48 1.41 -20.45
CA ASP A 51 -0.60 0.11 -21.12
C ASP A 51 0.66 -0.74 -20.98
N SER A 52 1.85 -0.12 -20.93
CA SER A 52 3.09 -0.85 -20.73
C SER A 52 3.15 -1.55 -19.36
N LEU A 53 2.55 -0.98 -18.30
CA LEU A 53 2.43 -1.65 -17.00
C LEU A 53 1.64 -2.95 -17.09
N ARG A 54 0.55 -2.97 -17.87
CA ARG A 54 -0.26 -4.17 -18.06
C ARG A 54 0.57 -5.26 -18.74
N ILE A 55 1.28 -4.90 -19.80
CA ILE A 55 2.15 -5.82 -20.54
C ILE A 55 3.26 -6.38 -19.63
N CYS A 56 3.89 -5.54 -18.82
CA CYS A 56 4.89 -6.00 -17.86
C CYS A 56 4.29 -6.96 -16.82
N ALA A 57 3.10 -6.66 -16.30
CA ALA A 57 2.44 -7.48 -15.30
C ALA A 57 2.00 -8.85 -15.85
N GLU A 58 1.59 -8.91 -17.11
CA GLU A 58 1.23 -10.16 -17.80
C GLU A 58 2.46 -11.05 -18.07
N ARG A 59 3.66 -10.46 -18.15
CA ARG A 59 4.93 -11.19 -18.34
C ARG A 59 5.54 -11.69 -17.04
N GLU A 60 5.17 -11.12 -15.90
CA GLU A 60 5.61 -11.61 -14.60
C GLU A 60 4.91 -12.93 -14.26
N THR A 61 5.53 -14.04 -14.64
CA THR A 61 5.08 -15.41 -14.33
C THR A 61 5.65 -15.96 -13.01
N THR A 62 6.18 -15.11 -12.14
CA THR A 62 6.83 -15.56 -10.91
C THR A 62 5.81 -15.94 -9.83
N ASP A 63 6.21 -16.83 -8.91
CA ASP A 63 5.42 -17.33 -7.77
C ASP A 63 4.90 -16.24 -6.81
N GLN A 64 5.31 -14.98 -7.02
CA GLN A 64 4.96 -13.82 -6.22
C GLN A 64 3.84 -13.01 -6.88
N GLN A 65 2.61 -13.57 -6.90
CA GLN A 65 1.41 -12.90 -7.42
C GLN A 65 1.16 -11.47 -6.87
N TYR A 66 1.78 -11.11 -5.74
CA TYR A 66 1.71 -9.77 -5.17
C TYR A 66 2.60 -8.74 -5.88
N ALA A 67 3.68 -9.17 -6.56
CA ALA A 67 4.67 -8.29 -7.17
C ALA A 67 4.06 -7.46 -8.32
N SER A 68 3.31 -8.11 -9.20
CA SER A 68 2.59 -7.44 -10.30
C SER A 68 1.55 -6.44 -9.78
N SER A 69 0.88 -6.78 -8.68
CA SER A 69 -0.07 -5.88 -8.00
C SER A 69 0.65 -4.67 -7.40
N VAL A 70 1.79 -4.88 -6.73
CA VAL A 70 2.62 -3.79 -6.18
C VAL A 70 3.11 -2.87 -7.30
N MET A 71 3.68 -3.43 -8.37
CA MET A 71 4.18 -2.66 -9.51
C MET A 71 3.09 -1.78 -10.12
N GLN A 72 1.93 -2.35 -10.47
CA GLN A 72 0.83 -1.60 -11.06
C GLN A 72 0.31 -0.53 -10.10
N MET A 73 0.11 -0.89 -8.82
CA MET A 73 -0.39 0.01 -7.80
C MET A 73 0.54 1.21 -7.59
N GLU A 74 1.84 0.99 -7.39
CA GLU A 74 2.80 2.07 -7.13
C GLU A 74 2.93 3.03 -8.31
N ASN A 75 3.10 2.49 -9.52
CA ASN A 75 3.34 3.33 -10.70
C ASN A 75 2.09 4.13 -11.10
N THR A 76 0.90 3.52 -11.00
CA THR A 76 -0.35 4.25 -11.29
C THR A 76 -0.70 5.27 -10.21
N TYR A 77 -0.39 5.01 -8.94
CA TYR A 77 -0.52 6.00 -7.87
C TYR A 77 0.46 7.16 -8.08
N TYR A 78 1.74 6.87 -8.34
CA TYR A 78 2.76 7.90 -8.60
C TYR A 78 2.37 8.79 -9.79
N PHE A 79 1.90 8.18 -10.90
CA PHE A 79 1.38 8.91 -12.05
C PHE A 79 0.27 9.88 -11.65
N GLN A 80 -0.75 9.40 -10.92
CA GLN A 80 -1.86 10.24 -10.48
C GLN A 80 -1.41 11.41 -9.61
N GLN A 81 -0.56 11.15 -8.62
CA GLN A 81 -0.09 12.20 -7.71
C GLN A 81 0.77 13.21 -8.45
N SER A 82 1.63 12.76 -9.36
CA SER A 82 2.48 13.63 -10.17
C SER A 82 1.66 14.57 -11.04
N ILE A 83 0.63 14.07 -11.73
CA ILE A 83 -0.25 14.92 -12.54
C ILE A 83 -1.06 15.87 -11.65
N LYS A 84 -1.66 15.39 -10.56
CA LYS A 84 -2.49 16.21 -9.66
C LYS A 84 -1.71 17.38 -9.03
N LYS A 85 -0.44 17.16 -8.69
CA LYS A 85 0.45 18.21 -8.14
C LYS A 85 0.67 19.39 -9.10
N ARG A 86 0.46 19.21 -10.40
CA ARG A 86 0.67 20.23 -11.43
C ARG A 86 -0.56 21.10 -11.72
N GLY A 87 -1.65 20.90 -10.97
CA GLY A 87 -2.81 21.77 -11.02
C GLY A 87 -3.95 21.31 -11.93
N PRO A 88 -5.05 22.07 -11.96
CA PRO A 88 -6.30 21.69 -12.59
C PRO A 88 -6.20 21.55 -14.12
N GLU A 89 -5.35 22.33 -14.79
CA GLU A 89 -5.17 22.25 -16.25
C GLU A 89 -4.61 20.88 -16.65
N MET A 90 -3.63 20.36 -15.90
CA MET A 90 -3.06 19.03 -16.14
C MET A 90 -4.05 17.92 -15.79
N ILE A 91 -4.83 18.10 -14.73
CA ILE A 91 -5.89 17.15 -14.38
C ILE A 91 -6.91 17.05 -15.53
N ASN A 92 -7.36 18.19 -16.05
CA ASN A 92 -8.31 18.23 -17.16
C ASN A 92 -7.71 17.62 -18.44
N LEU A 93 -6.45 17.95 -18.76
CA LEU A 93 -5.75 17.38 -19.92
C LEU A 93 -5.65 15.84 -19.85
N PHE A 94 -5.37 15.28 -18.67
CA PHE A 94 -5.16 13.84 -18.49
C PHE A 94 -6.34 13.12 -17.86
N GLN A 95 -7.54 13.70 -17.84
CA GLN A 95 -8.67 13.17 -17.09
C GLN A 95 -8.98 11.71 -17.43
N LYS A 96 -8.96 11.34 -18.72
CA LYS A 96 -9.17 9.96 -19.17
C LYS A 96 -8.09 9.00 -18.64
N GLN A 97 -6.83 9.42 -18.68
CA GLN A 97 -5.70 8.63 -18.20
C GLN A 97 -5.71 8.53 -16.66
N LEU A 98 -6.13 9.58 -15.96
CA LEU A 98 -6.30 9.56 -14.50
C LEU A 98 -7.42 8.60 -14.08
N THR A 99 -8.54 8.57 -14.79
CA THR A 99 -9.61 7.59 -14.55
C THR A 99 -9.10 6.16 -14.76
N LYS A 100 -8.38 5.91 -15.86
CA LYS A 100 -7.78 4.59 -16.15
C LYS A 100 -6.78 4.19 -15.06
N ALA A 101 -5.84 5.08 -14.72
CA ALA A 101 -4.86 4.86 -13.66
C ALA A 101 -5.53 4.61 -12.30
N SER A 102 -6.61 5.33 -11.98
CA SER A 102 -7.37 5.14 -10.73
C SER A 102 -8.02 3.76 -10.66
N SER A 103 -8.56 3.27 -11.77
CA SER A 103 -9.14 1.94 -11.84
C SER A 103 -8.07 0.87 -11.61
N ILE A 104 -6.93 0.98 -12.31
CA ILE A 104 -5.80 0.04 -12.17
C ILE A 104 -5.29 0.06 -10.73
N CYS A 105 -4.96 1.25 -10.22
CA CYS A 105 -4.47 1.42 -8.84
C CYS A 105 -5.40 0.75 -7.84
N LYS A 106 -6.71 0.99 -7.94
CA LYS A 106 -7.70 0.39 -7.05
C LYS A 106 -7.71 -1.13 -7.14
N SER A 107 -7.82 -1.70 -8.35
CA SER A 107 -7.85 -3.16 -8.52
C SER A 107 -6.58 -3.83 -8.01
N SER A 108 -5.41 -3.21 -8.25
CA SER A 108 -4.12 -3.72 -7.79
C SER A 108 -3.95 -3.57 -6.28
N THR A 109 -4.45 -2.48 -5.68
CA THR A 109 -4.53 -2.34 -4.22
C THR A 109 -5.41 -3.43 -3.62
N ASP A 110 -6.63 -3.63 -4.13
CA ASP A 110 -7.55 -4.64 -3.60
C ASP A 110 -6.95 -6.06 -3.69
N ALA A 111 -6.29 -6.38 -4.80
CA ALA A 111 -5.58 -7.65 -4.98
C ALA A 111 -4.42 -7.82 -3.98
N TYR A 112 -3.57 -6.79 -3.84
CA TYR A 112 -2.44 -6.79 -2.92
C TYR A 112 -2.88 -6.93 -1.45
N LEU A 113 -3.86 -6.14 -1.01
CA LEU A 113 -4.38 -6.19 0.34
C LEU A 113 -5.07 -7.53 0.62
N GLY A 114 -5.82 -8.06 -0.35
CA GLY A 114 -6.45 -9.37 -0.26
C GLY A 114 -5.41 -10.50 -0.10
N TRP A 115 -4.31 -10.44 -0.84
CA TRP A 115 -3.18 -11.37 -0.66
C TRP A 115 -2.57 -11.26 0.74
N MET A 116 -2.34 -10.03 1.20
CA MET A 116 -1.70 -9.77 2.49
C MET A 116 -2.53 -10.30 3.66
N ILE A 117 -3.84 -10.11 3.62
CA ILE A 117 -4.76 -10.66 4.62
C ILE A 117 -4.76 -12.19 4.59
N ARG A 118 -4.89 -12.81 3.41
CA ARG A 118 -4.86 -14.28 3.28
C ARG A 118 -3.57 -14.89 3.80
N ARG A 119 -2.45 -14.19 3.62
CA ARG A 119 -1.14 -14.63 4.09
C ARG A 119 -1.03 -14.56 5.61
N GLU A 120 -1.27 -13.39 6.20
CA GLU A 120 -0.99 -13.16 7.62
C GLU A 120 -2.08 -13.74 8.54
N PHE A 121 -3.32 -13.80 8.05
CA PHE A 121 -4.48 -14.33 8.77
C PHE A 121 -4.97 -15.66 8.19
N LYS A 122 -4.05 -16.52 7.74
CA LYS A 122 -4.35 -17.80 7.07
C LYS A 122 -5.36 -18.67 7.83
N VAL A 123 -5.12 -18.90 9.13
CA VAL A 123 -5.98 -19.80 9.94
C VAL A 123 -7.37 -19.19 10.17
N PRO A 124 -7.51 -17.94 10.65
CA PRO A 124 -8.81 -17.28 10.72
C PRO A 124 -9.53 -17.21 9.37
N HIS A 125 -8.83 -16.83 8.29
CA HIS A 125 -9.40 -16.79 6.95
C HIS A 125 -9.94 -18.16 6.52
N GLY A 126 -9.21 -19.23 6.77
CA GLY A 126 -9.63 -20.60 6.49
C GLY A 126 -10.89 -21.00 7.27
N LEU A 127 -10.93 -20.71 8.57
CA LEU A 127 -12.08 -20.98 9.42
C LEU A 127 -13.35 -20.29 8.90
N PHE A 128 -13.29 -18.97 8.68
CA PHE A 128 -14.45 -18.22 8.22
C PHE A 128 -14.87 -18.56 6.79
N SER A 129 -13.92 -18.90 5.91
CA SER A 129 -14.24 -19.38 4.56
C SER A 129 -14.95 -20.73 4.60
N ASN A 130 -14.51 -21.64 5.48
CA ASN A 130 -15.17 -22.93 5.68
C ASN A 130 -16.59 -22.75 6.22
N ILE A 131 -16.76 -21.90 7.24
CA ILE A 131 -18.10 -21.63 7.79
C ILE A 131 -19.01 -20.99 6.74
N ALA A 132 -18.51 -20.03 5.96
CA ALA A 132 -19.28 -19.42 4.88
C ALA A 132 -19.69 -20.42 3.79
N LYS A 133 -18.86 -21.44 3.53
CA LYS A 133 -19.19 -22.55 2.64
C LYS A 133 -20.32 -23.41 3.23
N ILE A 134 -20.13 -23.93 4.44
CA ILE A 134 -21.13 -24.77 5.14
C ILE A 134 -22.48 -24.04 5.23
N ARG A 135 -22.45 -22.75 5.57
CA ARG A 135 -23.63 -21.92 5.62
C ARG A 135 -24.42 -21.89 4.30
N ARG A 136 -23.74 -21.87 3.16
CA ARG A 136 -24.39 -21.94 1.83
C ARG A 136 -24.93 -23.33 1.53
N ASP A 137 -24.23 -24.37 1.97
CA ASP A 137 -24.55 -25.76 1.62
C ASP A 137 -25.70 -26.32 2.49
N VAL A 138 -25.74 -26.00 3.79
CA VAL A 138 -26.72 -26.58 4.75
C VAL A 138 -27.51 -25.53 5.54
N GLY A 139 -27.21 -24.24 5.39
CA GLY A 139 -27.88 -23.16 6.12
C GLY A 139 -27.32 -22.91 7.54
N ASP A 140 -27.75 -21.79 8.16
CA ASP A 140 -27.18 -21.29 9.42
C ASP A 140 -27.34 -22.25 10.61
N ARG A 141 -28.42 -23.04 10.64
CA ARG A 141 -28.76 -23.93 11.77
C ARG A 141 -27.74 -25.06 11.95
N ASP A 142 -27.27 -25.61 10.85
CA ASP A 142 -26.44 -26.82 10.86
C ASP A 142 -24.94 -26.51 10.87
N VAL A 143 -24.55 -25.25 10.71
CA VAL A 143 -23.14 -24.83 10.80
C VAL A 143 -22.46 -25.29 12.09
N SER A 144 -23.18 -25.20 13.22
CA SER A 144 -22.63 -25.58 14.53
C SER A 144 -22.39 -27.09 14.69
N ILE A 145 -23.02 -27.91 13.84
CA ILE A 145 -22.81 -29.36 13.77
C ILE A 145 -21.48 -29.66 13.07
N HIS A 146 -21.20 -28.96 11.97
CA HIS A 146 -19.97 -29.13 11.19
C HIS A 146 -18.75 -28.45 11.81
N VAL A 147 -18.95 -27.29 12.44
CA VAL A 147 -17.90 -26.56 13.16
C VAL A 147 -18.41 -26.29 14.56
N PRO A 148 -18.10 -27.17 15.53
CA PRO A 148 -18.56 -27.03 16.91
C PRO A 148 -18.11 -25.70 17.53
N LYS A 149 -18.99 -25.11 18.35
CA LYS A 149 -18.73 -23.83 19.05
C LYS A 149 -17.41 -23.85 19.85
N ALA A 150 -17.12 -24.96 20.54
CA ALA A 150 -15.88 -25.09 21.30
C ALA A 150 -14.63 -25.00 20.40
N THR A 151 -14.66 -25.63 19.22
CA THR A 151 -13.59 -25.55 18.23
C THR A 151 -13.46 -24.14 17.67
N PHE A 152 -14.57 -23.50 17.33
CA PHE A 152 -14.62 -22.12 16.85
C PHE A 152 -13.96 -21.14 17.85
N ILE A 153 -14.40 -21.16 19.12
CA ILE A 153 -13.87 -20.30 20.17
C ILE A 153 -12.39 -20.58 20.40
N ARG A 154 -11.99 -21.85 20.49
CA ARG A 154 -10.58 -22.22 20.70
C ARG A 154 -9.65 -21.67 19.60
N ILE A 155 -10.08 -21.72 18.34
CA ILE A 155 -9.30 -21.16 17.23
C ILE A 155 -9.23 -19.63 17.35
N LEU A 156 -10.33 -18.95 17.66
CA LEU A 156 -10.34 -17.50 17.81
C LEU A 156 -9.46 -17.03 18.98
N THR A 157 -9.54 -17.69 20.14
CA THR A 157 -8.69 -17.35 21.29
C THR A 157 -7.21 -17.53 20.97
N LYS A 158 -6.86 -18.58 20.20
CA LYS A 158 -5.47 -18.84 19.82
C LYS A 158 -4.95 -17.87 18.75
N GLU A 159 -5.73 -17.63 17.71
CA GLU A 159 -5.25 -16.98 16.47
C GLU A 159 -5.67 -15.51 16.35
N CYS A 160 -6.64 -15.07 17.14
CA CYS A 160 -7.24 -13.75 17.03
C CYS A 160 -7.24 -12.98 18.35
N ASN A 161 -6.60 -13.44 19.44
CA ASN A 161 -6.56 -12.62 20.66
C ASN A 161 -5.82 -11.28 20.42
N ARG A 162 -6.03 -10.32 21.34
CA ARG A 162 -5.52 -8.95 21.21
C ARG A 162 -4.01 -8.87 20.95
N GLU A 163 -3.20 -9.69 21.62
CA GLU A 163 -1.74 -9.66 21.45
C GLU A 163 -1.32 -10.24 20.10
N VAL A 164 -1.91 -11.38 19.71
CA VAL A 164 -1.67 -11.96 18.38
C VAL A 164 -2.12 -11.01 17.27
N MET A 165 -3.21 -10.28 17.45
CA MET A 165 -3.68 -9.28 16.49
C MET A 165 -2.72 -8.10 16.37
N LYS A 166 -2.19 -7.58 17.48
CA LYS A 166 -1.15 -6.54 17.46
C LYS A 166 0.08 -7.01 16.69
N GLU A 167 0.57 -8.20 17.00
CA GLU A 167 1.74 -8.79 16.34
C GLU A 167 1.52 -8.95 14.83
N LYS A 168 0.44 -9.64 14.43
CA LYS A 168 0.12 -9.87 13.02
C LYS A 168 -0.06 -8.56 12.24
N ILE A 169 -0.77 -7.60 12.81
CA ILE A 169 -0.97 -6.28 12.17
C ILE A 169 0.35 -5.51 12.07
N GLY A 170 1.22 -5.59 13.07
CA GLY A 170 2.58 -5.03 13.02
C GLY A 170 3.42 -5.66 11.90
N ILE A 171 3.35 -6.99 11.74
CA ILE A 171 4.01 -7.71 10.64
C ILE A 171 3.45 -7.24 9.29
N VAL A 172 2.13 -7.10 9.16
CA VAL A 172 1.49 -6.59 7.94
C VAL A 172 2.02 -5.20 7.58
N TYR A 173 2.11 -4.29 8.56
CA TYR A 173 2.63 -2.94 8.35
C TYR A 173 4.10 -2.97 7.91
N SER A 174 4.97 -3.68 8.64
CA SER A 174 6.39 -3.80 8.28
C SER A 174 6.60 -4.42 6.89
N ARG A 175 5.77 -5.40 6.52
CA ARG A 175 5.81 -5.99 5.18
C ARG A 175 5.38 -4.98 4.12
N MET A 176 4.36 -4.17 4.39
CA MET A 176 3.92 -3.11 3.50
C MET A 176 5.03 -2.10 3.25
N GLU A 177 5.75 -1.65 4.27
CA GLU A 177 6.91 -0.76 4.13
C GLU A 177 8.04 -1.40 3.31
N LYS A 178 8.27 -2.71 3.44
CA LYS A 178 9.30 -3.41 2.65
C LYS A 178 8.93 -3.59 1.18
N HIS A 179 7.65 -3.80 0.89
CA HIS A 179 7.18 -4.04 -0.48
C HIS A 179 7.01 -2.74 -1.27
N LEU A 180 6.65 -1.65 -0.58
CA LEU A 180 6.29 -0.38 -1.21
C LEU A 180 7.44 0.61 -1.04
N SER A 181 7.91 1.13 -2.17
CA SER A 181 8.94 2.15 -2.23
C SER A 181 8.49 3.46 -1.61
N GLU A 182 9.41 4.10 -0.88
CA GLU A 182 9.21 5.43 -0.30
C GLU A 182 8.89 6.48 -1.39
N GLU A 183 9.55 6.37 -2.55
CA GLU A 183 9.36 7.28 -3.70
C GLU A 183 7.91 7.34 -4.17
N SER A 184 7.17 6.22 -4.08
CA SER A 184 5.76 6.19 -4.44
C SER A 184 4.88 7.03 -3.50
N GLY A 185 5.30 7.21 -2.24
CA GLY A 185 4.50 7.84 -1.19
C GLY A 185 3.16 7.14 -0.93
N ILE A 186 3.00 5.88 -1.33
CA ILE A 186 1.71 5.19 -1.30
C ILE A 186 1.38 4.54 0.05
N VAL A 187 2.40 4.26 0.88
CA VAL A 187 2.25 3.53 2.15
C VAL A 187 1.10 4.07 3.02
N PRO A 188 0.97 5.38 3.29
CA PRO A 188 -0.14 5.89 4.10
C PRO A 188 -1.52 5.62 3.48
N SER A 189 -1.63 5.72 2.16
CA SER A 189 -2.87 5.47 1.42
C SER A 189 -3.23 3.97 1.43
N ALA A 190 -2.25 3.11 1.15
CA ALA A 190 -2.41 1.65 1.18
C ALA A 190 -2.74 1.15 2.60
N TRP A 191 -2.11 1.72 3.63
CA TRP A 191 -2.40 1.39 5.02
C TRP A 191 -3.82 1.78 5.41
N LYS A 192 -4.25 3.00 5.06
CA LYS A 192 -5.63 3.45 5.30
C LYS A 192 -6.65 2.54 4.62
N ALA A 193 -6.37 2.09 3.39
CA ALA A 193 -7.19 1.13 2.68
C ALA A 193 -7.23 -0.23 3.40
N LEU A 194 -6.08 -0.75 3.85
CA LEU A 194 -6.02 -1.99 4.64
C LEU A 194 -6.84 -1.90 5.93
N VAL A 195 -6.74 -0.80 6.68
CA VAL A 195 -7.52 -0.59 7.91
C VAL A 195 -9.02 -0.70 7.63
N LYS A 196 -9.49 -0.16 6.49
CA LYS A 196 -10.88 -0.30 6.05
C LYS A 196 -11.23 -1.76 5.73
N VAL A 197 -10.37 -2.47 5.01
CA VAL A 197 -10.59 -3.89 4.69
C VAL A 197 -10.63 -4.74 5.97
N LEU A 198 -9.74 -4.49 6.93
CA LEU A 198 -9.75 -5.16 8.24
C LEU A 198 -11.07 -4.93 8.98
N TYR A 199 -11.56 -3.68 9.02
CA TYR A 199 -12.85 -3.37 9.62
C TYR A 199 -14.01 -4.15 8.98
N GLU A 200 -14.12 -4.12 7.65
CA GLU A 200 -15.18 -4.82 6.91
C GLU A 200 -15.08 -6.35 7.06
N TRP A 201 -13.87 -6.87 7.17
CA TRP A 201 -13.63 -8.29 7.31
C TRP A 201 -13.98 -8.80 8.72
N PHE A 202 -13.45 -8.13 9.76
CA PHE A 202 -13.78 -8.46 11.14
C PHE A 202 -15.24 -8.17 11.47
N GLY A 203 -15.87 -7.13 10.89
CA GLY A 203 -17.29 -6.88 11.08
C GLY A 203 -18.18 -7.99 10.52
N ARG A 204 -17.78 -8.60 9.39
CA ARG A 204 -18.46 -9.80 8.87
C ARG A 204 -18.30 -11.00 9.81
N TRP A 205 -17.14 -11.14 10.42
CA TRP A 205 -16.84 -12.21 11.37
C TRP A 205 -17.60 -12.07 12.68
N GLU A 206 -17.68 -10.86 13.23
CA GLU A 206 -18.51 -10.53 14.39
C GLU A 206 -19.96 -10.90 14.16
N LYS A 207 -20.52 -10.48 13.01
CA LYS A 207 -21.90 -10.80 12.65
C LYS A 207 -22.12 -12.31 12.59
N LEU A 208 -21.22 -13.04 11.96
CA LEU A 208 -21.30 -14.50 11.86
C LEU A 208 -21.19 -15.18 13.23
N SER A 209 -20.21 -14.76 14.04
CA SER A 209 -19.98 -15.25 15.41
C SER A 209 -21.21 -15.06 16.29
N SER A 210 -21.83 -13.87 16.22
CA SER A 210 -23.04 -13.55 16.96
C SER A 210 -24.26 -14.34 16.45
N GLN A 211 -24.45 -14.41 15.13
CA GLN A 211 -25.62 -15.08 14.55
C GLN A 211 -25.64 -16.58 14.82
N ILE A 212 -24.52 -17.27 14.54
CA ILE A 212 -24.41 -18.73 14.56
C ILE A 212 -24.05 -19.24 15.95
N TYR A 213 -23.03 -18.65 16.59
CA TYR A 213 -22.46 -19.19 17.82
C TYR A 213 -22.93 -18.45 19.08
N LYS A 214 -23.68 -17.35 18.96
CA LYS A 214 -24.03 -16.47 20.08
C LYS A 214 -22.77 -16.09 20.88
N HIS A 215 -21.69 -15.78 20.17
CA HIS A 215 -20.39 -15.47 20.75
C HIS A 215 -19.95 -14.08 20.31
N VAL A 216 -19.51 -13.27 21.26
CA VAL A 216 -18.92 -11.95 21.01
C VAL A 216 -17.45 -12.15 20.63
N LEU A 217 -17.05 -11.60 19.48
CA LEU A 217 -15.68 -11.69 19.01
C LEU A 217 -14.81 -10.73 19.82
N GLU A 218 -13.74 -11.25 20.42
CA GLU A 218 -12.74 -10.48 21.14
C GLU A 218 -11.37 -10.71 20.51
N PRO A 219 -10.71 -9.69 19.96
CA PRO A 219 -11.09 -8.28 19.88
C PRO A 219 -12.20 -8.01 18.85
N SER A 220 -12.98 -6.96 19.11
CA SER A 220 -13.98 -6.47 18.17
C SER A 220 -13.37 -5.90 16.89
N ALA A 221 -14.16 -5.72 15.82
CA ALA A 221 -13.72 -5.06 14.59
C ALA A 221 -13.23 -3.63 14.84
N VAL A 222 -13.85 -2.94 15.81
CA VAL A 222 -13.42 -1.60 16.24
C VAL A 222 -12.07 -1.66 16.94
N ASP A 223 -11.85 -2.65 17.81
CA ASP A 223 -10.56 -2.83 18.49
C ASP A 223 -9.44 -3.16 17.49
N VAL A 224 -9.72 -3.99 16.48
CA VAL A 224 -8.78 -4.28 15.39
C VAL A 224 -8.39 -3.02 14.63
N VAL A 225 -9.34 -2.12 14.36
CA VAL A 225 -9.03 -0.81 13.76
C VAL A 225 -8.16 0.04 14.67
N ARG A 226 -8.40 0.06 15.99
CA ARG A 226 -7.56 0.79 16.94
C ARG A 226 -6.13 0.24 16.95
N ILE A 227 -5.98 -1.08 16.96
CA ILE A 227 -4.68 -1.75 16.87
C ILE A 227 -3.95 -1.36 15.57
N ALA A 228 -4.64 -1.40 14.43
CA ALA A 228 -4.04 -1.03 13.15
C ALA A 228 -3.68 0.46 13.05
N LYS A 229 -4.51 1.36 13.60
CA LYS A 229 -4.17 2.77 13.68
C LYS A 229 -2.94 3.02 14.55
N ALA A 230 -2.83 2.33 15.69
CA ALA A 230 -1.65 2.41 16.54
C ALA A 230 -0.40 1.93 15.79
N ALA A 231 -0.46 0.77 15.13
CA ALA A 231 0.66 0.23 14.37
C ALA A 231 1.17 1.21 13.28
N GLY A 232 0.26 1.86 12.55
CA GLY A 232 0.64 2.85 11.53
C GLY A 232 1.08 4.21 12.07
N ALA A 233 0.80 4.51 13.35
CA ALA A 233 1.22 5.75 14.01
C ALA A 233 2.53 5.59 14.81
N SER A 234 2.88 4.35 15.19
CA SER A 234 4.04 4.04 16.02
C SER A 234 5.35 3.91 15.24
N SER A 235 5.36 4.10 13.91
CA SER A 235 6.62 4.19 13.16
C SER A 235 7.23 5.58 13.33
N PRO A 236 8.39 5.70 14.02
CA PRO A 236 9.09 6.96 14.10
C PRO A 236 9.63 7.32 12.71
N ASP A 237 9.55 8.60 12.40
CA ASP A 237 10.26 9.31 11.34
C ASP A 237 11.69 8.74 11.18
N MET A 238 11.91 7.92 10.15
CA MET A 238 13.24 7.36 9.82
C MET A 238 14.13 8.41 9.10
N GLY A 239 13.93 9.70 9.39
CA GLY A 239 14.75 10.81 8.90
C GLY A 239 15.96 11.18 9.76
N GLN A 240 16.20 10.53 10.91
CA GLN A 240 17.30 10.89 11.82
C GLN A 240 18.10 9.68 12.32
N ARG A 241 18.74 8.91 11.43
CA ARG A 241 19.90 8.08 11.80
C ARG A 241 20.88 7.91 10.64
N ALA A 242 21.60 8.99 10.29
CA ALA A 242 22.97 8.92 9.73
C ALA A 242 23.59 10.32 9.62
N SER A 243 23.67 11.07 10.72
CA SER A 243 24.52 12.26 10.77
C SER A 243 25.03 12.44 12.19
N GLY A 244 26.33 12.15 12.37
CA GLY A 244 27.13 12.64 13.48
C GLY A 244 27.55 11.58 14.50
N ALA A 245 28.74 11.02 14.31
CA ALA A 245 29.74 10.87 15.38
C ALA A 245 31.11 10.43 14.81
N TYR A 246 31.70 11.24 13.92
CA TYR A 246 33.17 11.34 13.89
C TYR A 246 33.55 12.18 15.11
N ARG A 247 33.67 11.54 16.27
CA ARG A 247 34.32 12.13 17.44
C ARG A 247 35.77 11.70 17.42
N ASN A 248 36.55 12.65 16.92
CA ASN A 248 37.97 12.85 17.17
C ASN A 248 38.25 12.67 18.68
N ASP A 249 39.02 11.65 19.06
CA ASP A 249 39.60 11.56 20.40
C ASP A 249 41.11 11.31 20.24
N GLY A 250 41.82 12.42 20.09
CA GLY A 250 43.27 12.48 20.24
C GLY A 250 43.59 12.74 21.69
N GLY A 251 44.23 11.77 22.35
CA GLY A 251 44.67 11.90 23.73
C GLY A 251 45.49 10.71 24.21
N ALA A 252 46.81 10.78 23.95
CA ALA A 252 47.95 10.29 24.75
C ALA A 252 47.66 9.33 25.94
N ARG A 253 48.42 8.27 26.22
CA ARG A 253 49.89 8.15 26.32
C ARG A 253 50.21 6.74 26.86
N GLN A 254 51.23 6.06 26.33
CA GLN A 254 52.26 5.29 27.08
C GLN A 254 53.21 4.64 26.07
N SER A 255 54.44 5.13 25.98
CA SER A 255 55.60 4.59 26.72
C SER A 255 56.29 3.45 25.95
N MET A 256 57.22 3.79 25.07
CA MET A 256 58.45 3.02 24.90
C MET A 256 59.64 3.95 24.68
N ASN A 257 60.57 3.85 25.62
CA ASN A 257 61.94 4.34 25.58
C ASN A 257 62.72 3.53 24.51
N PRO A 258 63.74 4.10 23.84
CA PRO A 258 65.08 3.84 24.35
C PRO A 258 66.13 4.97 24.11
N LYS A 259 67.01 5.10 25.11
CA LYS A 259 68.49 5.30 25.05
C LYS A 259 69.07 6.23 23.96
N GLY A 260 69.87 7.21 24.42
CA GLY A 260 71.11 7.56 23.73
C GLY A 260 71.60 8.99 23.91
N VAL A 261 72.63 9.12 24.77
CA VAL A 261 73.57 10.25 24.97
C VAL A 261 73.06 11.46 25.77
#